data_AF-A0A2T3G302-F1
#
_entry.id   AF-A0A2T3G302-F1
#
_cell.length_a   1.000
_cell.length_b   1.000
_cell.length_c   1.000
_cell.angle_alpha   90.00
_cell.angle_beta   90.00
_cell.angle_gamma   90.00
#
_symmetry.space_group_name_H-M   'P 1'
#
loop_
_entity.id
_entity.type
_entity.pdbx_description
1 polymer ?
#
loop_
_entity_poly.entity_id
_entity_poly.type
_entity_poly.pdbx_seq_one_letter_code
_entity_poly.pdbx_strand_id
1 'polypeptide(L)'
;MLFKNKELQSNFDIGKDLSNEQANINCLAEEIIRITEKIYNIEGKIVCRHRDQNNREVFVDRVSIDEATWDRGKEEIKQILVRNDKSRFALNNRLKVFGVYEPSESLEYKKYLQVLYFFYIMNYFIFPKENIFKSLSLENVDYKKSYEEGALKGNHLSFIVLNLFDDEEAFYYFCNTNNEFNNISYQIEKLIENMAYKRFDLASNDKLESIIENIIYENQIEVKGYNVNPIIQLVEHCNQYNRLVYSVDLLNNLDNNFQELFYTEEFEILPPDIWKNMHISLEDLNEFLMSDDLFYFCKQTIGKIESKQRHNFLNSNAVKFLRNAIEYDKQWIDTFDENEGLYIEKIDDKYTIYPLKVAIFLRTYDELTNKRKVKILSGNKKSQLLKSLLTNNNDPFPQSLPMQIFSLVCHFQYDNITKEIPFGFYNYTTLLSERLFCTIMIKTTETYNFDMNIKYLNTLYDDLCDLVEVLK
;
A
#
# COMPACT_ATOMS: atom_id res chain seq x y z
N MET A 1 1.42 14.43 -16.99
CA MET A 1 0.44 15.52 -17.31
C MET A 1 -0.55 15.65 -16.17
N LEU A 2 -0.51 16.76 -15.44
CA LEU A 2 -1.27 16.92 -14.19
C LEU A 2 -2.79 17.15 -14.40
N PHE A 3 -3.17 17.86 -15.48
CA PHE A 3 -4.56 18.22 -15.78
C PHE A 3 -5.07 17.53 -17.05
N LYS A 4 -6.38 17.27 -17.11
CA LYS A 4 -7.02 16.79 -18.35
C LYS A 4 -7.13 17.87 -19.42
N ASN A 5 -7.25 19.13 -19.01
CA ASN A 5 -7.36 20.25 -19.93
C ASN A 5 -6.01 20.46 -20.65
N LYS A 6 -6.01 20.36 -21.98
CA LYS A 6 -4.82 20.54 -22.82
C LYS A 6 -4.18 21.92 -22.69
N GLU A 7 -4.96 22.94 -22.38
CA GLU A 7 -4.45 24.31 -22.21
C GLU A 7 -3.54 24.44 -20.98
N LEU A 8 -3.73 23.59 -19.97
CA LEU A 8 -2.96 23.56 -18.73
C LEU A 8 -1.77 22.60 -18.78
N GLN A 9 -1.46 22.02 -19.93
CA GLN A 9 -0.26 21.21 -20.07
C GLN A 9 1.00 22.07 -19.98
N SER A 10 1.99 21.53 -19.27
CA SER A 10 3.29 22.17 -19.04
C SER A 10 4.41 21.26 -19.53
N ASN A 11 5.48 21.86 -20.04
CA ASN A 11 6.73 21.12 -20.32
C ASN A 11 7.41 20.64 -19.03
N PHE A 12 7.02 21.19 -17.87
CA PHE A 12 7.49 20.76 -16.55
C PHE A 12 6.58 19.71 -15.91
N ASP A 13 5.53 19.23 -16.59
CA ASP A 13 4.80 18.05 -16.14
C ASP A 13 5.74 16.83 -16.09
N ILE A 14 5.57 15.98 -15.09
CA ILE A 14 6.29 14.69 -15.01
C ILE A 14 6.00 13.84 -16.27
N GLY A 15 7.04 13.17 -16.78
CA GLY A 15 7.00 12.37 -18.00
C GLY A 15 7.13 13.17 -19.30
N LYS A 16 7.36 14.49 -19.23
CA LYS A 16 7.65 15.32 -20.41
C LYS A 16 9.16 15.50 -20.61
N ASP A 17 9.58 15.58 -21.86
CA ASP A 17 10.97 15.91 -22.20
C ASP A 17 11.17 17.43 -22.10
N LEU A 18 11.97 17.87 -21.13
CA LEU A 18 12.28 19.27 -20.89
C LEU A 18 13.58 19.64 -21.64
N SER A 19 13.51 20.65 -22.52
CA SER A 19 14.69 21.08 -23.28
C SER A 19 15.74 21.74 -22.38
N ASN A 20 17.01 21.69 -22.79
CA ASN A 20 18.11 22.31 -22.03
C ASN A 20 17.92 23.83 -21.84
N GLU A 21 17.32 24.50 -22.83
CA GLU A 21 17.06 25.94 -22.78
C GLU A 21 16.01 26.31 -21.72
N GLN A 22 15.03 25.42 -21.51
CA GLN A 22 13.95 25.60 -20.54
C GLN A 22 14.32 25.10 -19.14
N ALA A 23 15.38 24.30 -19.01
CA ALA A 23 15.80 23.64 -17.77
C ALA A 23 16.49 24.59 -16.78
N ASN A 24 15.78 25.64 -16.34
CA ASN A 24 16.25 26.55 -15.31
C ASN A 24 15.10 27.14 -14.47
N ILE A 25 15.44 27.61 -13.27
CA ILE A 25 14.49 28.17 -12.30
C ILE A 25 13.74 29.41 -12.83
N ASN A 26 14.32 30.21 -13.72
CA ASN A 26 13.63 31.38 -14.27
C ASN A 26 12.49 30.95 -15.20
N CYS A 27 12.74 29.98 -16.10
CA CYS A 27 11.72 29.43 -16.98
C CYS A 27 10.63 28.68 -16.20
N LEU A 28 11.01 27.94 -15.14
CA LEU A 28 10.03 27.32 -14.25
C LEU A 28 9.11 28.36 -13.59
N ALA A 29 9.66 29.47 -13.10
CA ALA A 29 8.86 30.54 -12.49
C ALA A 29 7.93 31.22 -13.50
N GLU A 30 8.38 31.46 -14.73
CA GLU A 30 7.55 32.00 -15.82
C GLU A 30 6.42 31.03 -16.18
N GLU A 31 6.71 29.73 -16.21
CA GLU A 31 5.72 28.72 -16.50
C GLU A 31 4.65 28.64 -15.41
N ILE A 32 5.03 28.76 -14.14
CA ILE A 32 4.08 28.84 -13.02
C ILE A 32 3.16 30.06 -13.15
N ILE A 33 3.69 31.22 -13.56
CA ILE A 33 2.87 32.42 -13.81
C ILE A 33 1.88 32.13 -14.93
N ARG A 34 2.35 31.58 -16.06
CA ARG A 34 1.50 31.22 -17.21
C ARG A 34 0.38 30.26 -16.81
N ILE A 35 0.68 29.23 -16.02
CA ILE A 35 -0.32 28.26 -15.55
C ILE A 35 -1.30 28.91 -14.58
N THR A 36 -0.83 29.76 -13.67
CA THR A 36 -1.68 30.54 -12.74
C THR A 36 -2.71 31.38 -13.50
N GLU A 37 -2.26 32.15 -14.51
CA GLU A 37 -3.13 32.96 -15.36
C GLU A 37 -4.18 32.11 -16.10
N LYS A 38 -3.78 30.95 -16.63
CA LYS A 38 -4.72 30.04 -17.29
C LYS A 38 -5.73 29.44 -16.33
N ILE A 39 -5.29 29.00 -15.15
CA ILE A 39 -6.19 28.49 -14.10
C ILE A 39 -7.22 29.55 -13.73
N TYR A 40 -6.82 30.82 -13.61
CA TYR A 40 -7.71 31.93 -13.32
C TYR A 40 -8.76 32.14 -14.42
N ASN A 41 -8.34 32.12 -15.69
CA ASN A 41 -9.18 32.48 -16.84
C ASN A 41 -10.11 31.37 -17.35
N ILE A 42 -9.82 30.09 -17.08
CA ILE A 42 -10.68 28.99 -17.54
C ILE A 42 -12.07 29.13 -16.89
N GLU A 43 -13.14 28.96 -17.65
CA GLU A 43 -14.48 28.85 -17.07
C GLU A 43 -14.81 27.39 -16.72
N GLY A 44 -15.42 27.16 -15.55
CA GLY A 44 -15.84 25.83 -15.12
C GLY A 44 -14.81 25.05 -14.29
N LYS A 45 -15.09 23.75 -14.09
CA LYS A 45 -14.34 22.87 -13.19
C LYS A 45 -13.04 22.41 -13.85
N ILE A 46 -11.90 22.70 -13.23
CA ILE A 46 -10.58 22.20 -13.66
C ILE A 46 -10.30 20.87 -12.94
N VAL A 47 -10.33 19.77 -13.70
CA VAL A 47 -10.15 18.42 -13.16
C VAL A 47 -8.74 17.91 -13.46
N CYS A 48 -8.10 17.33 -12.44
CA CYS A 48 -6.81 16.65 -12.57
C CYS A 48 -6.96 15.36 -13.43
N ARG A 49 -5.85 14.91 -14.01
CA ARG A 49 -5.84 13.67 -14.80
C ARG A 49 -6.22 12.46 -13.96
N HIS A 50 -5.49 12.29 -12.86
CA HIS A 50 -5.64 11.19 -11.93
C HIS A 50 -6.71 11.50 -10.88
N ARG A 51 -7.38 10.44 -10.42
CA ARG A 51 -8.40 10.49 -9.36
C ARG A 51 -7.74 10.24 -8.00
N ASP A 52 -8.48 10.47 -6.93
CA ASP A 52 -8.07 9.96 -5.63
C ASP A 52 -8.29 8.44 -5.56
N GLN A 53 -7.75 7.81 -4.51
CA GLN A 53 -7.90 6.37 -4.30
C GLN A 53 -9.37 5.90 -4.25
N ASN A 54 -10.30 6.75 -3.80
CA ASN A 54 -11.74 6.44 -3.76
C ASN A 54 -12.42 6.62 -5.12
N ASN A 55 -11.65 6.71 -6.21
CA ASN A 55 -12.10 6.98 -7.57
C ASN A 55 -12.88 8.30 -7.69
N ARG A 56 -12.64 9.27 -6.80
CA ARG A 56 -13.25 10.60 -6.86
C ARG A 56 -12.37 11.55 -7.67
N GLU A 57 -13.03 12.48 -8.35
CA GLU A 57 -12.31 13.50 -9.11
C GLU A 57 -11.56 14.45 -8.18
N VAL A 58 -10.27 14.61 -8.41
CA VAL A 58 -9.45 15.68 -7.83
C VAL A 58 -9.55 16.90 -8.77
N PHE A 59 -9.80 18.07 -8.22
CA PHE A 59 -10.02 19.29 -8.99
C PHE A 59 -9.52 20.53 -8.25
N VAL A 60 -9.30 21.62 -9.00
CA VAL A 60 -8.89 22.91 -8.43
C VAL A 60 -10.11 23.59 -7.81
N ASP A 61 -10.11 23.74 -6.48
CA ASP A 61 -11.08 24.56 -5.75
C ASP A 61 -10.58 25.99 -5.61
N ARG A 62 -10.97 26.85 -6.55
CA ARG A 62 -10.56 28.26 -6.59
C ARG A 62 -10.94 29.04 -5.33
N VAL A 63 -12.02 28.65 -4.65
CA VAL A 63 -12.48 29.32 -3.41
C VAL A 63 -11.51 29.05 -2.26
N SER A 64 -10.72 27.99 -2.35
CA SER A 64 -9.76 27.61 -1.33
C SER A 64 -8.34 28.14 -1.58
N ILE A 65 -8.09 28.82 -2.70
CA ILE A 65 -6.77 29.38 -3.04
C ILE A 65 -6.63 30.78 -2.45
N ASP A 66 -5.53 31.01 -1.71
CA ASP A 66 -5.21 32.32 -1.14
C ASP A 66 -5.04 33.39 -2.21
N GLU A 67 -5.58 34.60 -1.94
CA GLU A 67 -5.56 35.73 -2.88
C GLU A 67 -4.14 36.06 -3.36
N ALA A 68 -3.16 36.03 -2.44
CA ALA A 68 -1.75 36.27 -2.75
C ALA A 68 -1.15 35.26 -3.74
N THR A 69 -1.73 34.07 -3.91
CA THR A 69 -1.25 33.07 -4.88
C THR A 69 -1.44 33.52 -6.32
N TRP A 70 -2.50 34.29 -6.60
CA TRP A 70 -2.83 34.74 -7.95
C TRP A 70 -1.87 35.81 -8.48
N ASP A 71 -1.36 36.66 -7.60
CA ASP A 71 -0.58 37.85 -7.97
C ASP A 71 0.94 37.71 -7.71
N ARG A 72 1.44 36.50 -7.47
CA ARG A 72 2.87 36.31 -7.16
C ARG A 72 3.77 36.69 -8.32
N GLY A 73 4.72 37.56 -8.05
CA GLY A 73 5.77 37.91 -9.00
C GLY A 73 6.80 36.79 -9.19
N LYS A 74 7.51 36.85 -10.32
CA LYS A 74 8.56 35.88 -10.69
C LYS A 74 9.60 35.65 -9.58
N GLU A 75 10.11 36.71 -8.97
CA GLU A 75 11.11 36.59 -7.91
C GLU A 75 10.55 35.98 -6.63
N GLU A 76 9.29 36.25 -6.28
CA GLU A 76 8.64 35.59 -5.15
C GLU A 76 8.51 34.08 -5.40
N ILE A 77 8.07 33.68 -6.60
CA ILE A 77 7.96 32.27 -6.99
C ILE A 77 9.33 31.59 -6.91
N LYS A 78 10.39 32.18 -7.46
CA LYS A 78 11.75 31.62 -7.38
C LYS A 78 12.19 31.37 -5.94
N GLN A 79 11.85 32.30 -5.05
CA GLN A 79 12.14 32.21 -3.63
C GLN A 79 11.27 31.18 -2.89
N ILE A 80 10.08 30.87 -3.39
CA ILE A 80 9.27 29.73 -2.90
C ILE A 80 9.86 28.40 -3.39
N LEU A 81 10.37 28.34 -4.62
CA LEU A 81 10.95 27.13 -5.20
C LEU A 81 12.28 26.77 -4.53
N VAL A 82 13.22 27.73 -4.49
CA VAL A 82 14.60 27.50 -4.03
C VAL A 82 15.10 28.65 -3.17
N ARG A 83 15.51 28.34 -1.94
CA ARG A 83 16.25 29.25 -1.04
C ARG A 83 17.42 28.53 -0.36
N ASN A 84 18.50 29.27 -0.15
CA ASN A 84 19.63 28.81 0.66
C ASN A 84 19.37 28.98 2.17
N ASP A 85 18.55 29.96 2.55
CA ASP A 85 18.17 30.20 3.95
C ASP A 85 17.18 29.12 4.43
N LYS A 86 17.65 28.21 5.29
CA LYS A 86 16.86 27.12 5.86
C LYS A 86 15.83 27.59 6.91
N SER A 87 15.91 28.83 7.40
CA SER A 87 14.96 29.37 8.38
C SER A 87 13.62 29.75 7.75
N ARG A 88 13.58 29.91 6.42
CA ARG A 88 12.39 30.29 5.65
C ARG A 88 11.90 29.14 4.80
N PHE A 89 10.61 29.16 4.50
CA PHE A 89 10.01 28.18 3.61
C PHE A 89 10.60 28.29 2.20
N ALA A 90 11.00 27.13 1.65
CA ALA A 90 11.20 26.88 0.24
C ALA A 90 11.01 25.40 -0.05
N LEU A 91 10.53 25.07 -1.26
CA LEU A 91 10.22 23.70 -1.67
C LEU A 91 11.48 22.83 -1.68
N ASN A 92 12.62 23.33 -2.18
CA ASN A 92 13.89 22.60 -2.14
C ASN A 92 14.29 22.14 -0.72
N ASN A 93 14.05 22.98 0.29
CA ASN A 93 14.36 22.65 1.67
C ASN A 93 13.40 21.60 2.24
N ARG A 94 12.14 21.60 1.79
CA ARG A 94 11.14 20.59 2.18
C ARG A 94 11.37 19.25 1.48
N LEU A 95 11.73 19.26 0.20
CA LEU A 95 12.09 18.07 -0.57
C LEU A 95 13.28 17.32 0.03
N LYS A 96 14.28 18.04 0.56
CA LYS A 96 15.40 17.42 1.28
C LYS A 96 14.98 16.60 2.50
N VAL A 97 13.87 16.97 3.17
CA VAL A 97 13.31 16.17 4.29
C VAL A 97 12.75 14.83 3.78
N PHE A 98 12.38 14.75 2.51
CA PHE A 98 11.95 13.51 1.86
C PHE A 98 13.13 12.75 1.21
N GLY A 99 14.36 13.14 1.53
CA GLY A 99 15.54 12.56 0.86
C GLY A 99 15.67 12.96 -0.61
N VAL A 100 14.90 13.94 -1.07
CA VAL A 100 14.98 14.42 -2.46
C VAL A 100 15.98 15.57 -2.55
N TYR A 101 17.10 15.34 -3.24
CA TYR A 101 18.20 16.29 -3.34
C TYR A 101 18.31 16.89 -4.74
N GLU A 102 18.79 18.12 -4.81
CA GLU A 102 19.15 18.76 -6.07
C GLU A 102 20.35 18.02 -6.68
N PRO A 103 20.20 17.44 -7.88
CA PRO A 103 21.26 16.66 -8.50
C PRO A 103 22.30 17.57 -9.17
N SER A 104 23.55 17.10 -9.21
CA SER A 104 24.63 17.77 -9.94
C SER A 104 24.60 17.52 -11.44
N GLU A 105 23.94 16.44 -11.87
CA GLU A 105 23.85 16.04 -13.27
C GLU A 105 22.76 16.81 -14.01
N SER A 106 23.07 17.32 -15.21
CA SER A 106 22.18 18.16 -15.99
C SER A 106 20.87 17.46 -16.39
N LEU A 107 20.93 16.16 -16.71
CA LEU A 107 19.74 15.39 -17.05
C LEU A 107 18.78 15.27 -15.86
N GLU A 108 19.32 14.88 -14.70
CA GLU A 108 18.54 14.73 -13.47
C GLU A 108 18.04 16.09 -12.94
N TYR A 109 18.77 17.18 -13.19
CA TYR A 109 18.34 18.52 -12.83
C TYR A 109 17.03 18.92 -13.51
N LYS A 110 16.78 18.46 -14.74
CA LYS A 110 15.49 18.65 -15.42
C LYS A 110 14.35 17.99 -14.65
N LYS A 111 14.53 16.73 -14.25
CA LYS A 111 13.56 15.99 -13.44
C LYS A 111 13.35 16.67 -12.09
N TYR A 112 14.40 17.25 -11.50
CA TYR A 112 14.29 18.02 -10.25
C TYR A 112 13.39 19.27 -10.41
N LEU A 113 13.52 19.99 -11.52
CA LEU A 113 12.62 21.12 -11.83
C LEU A 113 11.16 20.68 -12.02
N GLN A 114 10.93 19.50 -12.61
CA GLN A 114 9.58 18.91 -12.73
C GLN A 114 9.00 18.55 -11.35
N VAL A 115 9.81 18.01 -10.43
CA VAL A 115 9.39 17.75 -9.04
C VAL A 115 9.03 19.06 -8.33
N LEU A 116 9.83 20.12 -8.50
CA LEU A 116 9.53 21.45 -7.95
C LEU A 116 8.23 22.03 -8.52
N TYR A 117 8.02 21.94 -9.82
CA TYR A 117 6.77 22.33 -10.49
C TYR A 117 5.58 21.57 -9.90
N PHE A 118 5.68 20.25 -9.85
CA PHE A 118 4.64 19.35 -9.36
C PHE A 118 4.22 19.73 -7.93
N PHE A 119 5.17 19.87 -7.01
CA PHE A 119 4.86 20.26 -5.64
C PHE A 119 4.36 21.70 -5.52
N TYR A 120 4.81 22.63 -6.37
CA TYR A 120 4.24 23.97 -6.37
C TYR A 120 2.75 23.94 -6.72
N ILE A 121 2.39 23.30 -7.84
CA ILE A 121 0.99 23.23 -8.28
C ILE A 121 0.13 22.50 -7.24
N MET A 122 0.64 21.41 -6.67
CA MET A 122 -0.04 20.67 -5.62
C MET A 122 -0.32 21.53 -4.37
N ASN A 123 0.69 22.24 -3.84
CA ASN A 123 0.56 22.97 -2.57
C ASN A 123 -0.23 24.27 -2.70
N TYR A 124 -0.37 24.83 -3.91
CA TYR A 124 -1.00 26.14 -4.09
C TYR A 124 -2.30 26.12 -4.89
N PHE A 125 -2.57 25.08 -5.68
CA PHE A 125 -3.78 24.99 -6.51
C PHE A 125 -4.63 23.75 -6.24
N ILE A 126 -4.00 22.59 -6.04
CA ILE A 126 -4.75 21.34 -5.87
C ILE A 126 -5.17 21.15 -4.41
N PHE A 127 -4.25 21.35 -3.47
CA PHE A 127 -4.48 21.17 -2.03
C PHE A 127 -4.02 22.40 -1.21
N PRO A 128 -4.50 23.63 -1.50
CA PRO A 128 -3.98 24.88 -0.92
C PRO A 128 -4.15 25.01 0.60
N LYS A 129 -5.14 24.34 1.18
CA LYS A 129 -5.41 24.36 2.63
C LYS A 129 -4.66 23.27 3.40
N GLU A 130 -3.88 22.46 2.71
CA GLU A 130 -3.22 21.29 3.29
C GLU A 130 -1.71 21.42 3.22
N ASN A 131 -1.05 21.11 4.33
CA ASN A 131 0.41 21.01 4.34
C ASN A 131 0.83 19.59 3.95
N ILE A 132 0.96 19.34 2.64
CA ILE A 132 1.35 18.03 2.08
C ILE A 132 2.68 17.55 2.69
N PHE A 133 3.63 18.47 2.90
CA PHE A 133 4.92 18.14 3.48
C PHE A 133 4.82 17.62 4.92
N LYS A 134 3.95 18.22 5.73
CA LYS A 134 3.65 17.73 7.09
C LYS A 134 2.85 16.43 7.05
N SER A 135 2.02 16.23 6.03
CA SER A 135 1.22 15.02 5.85
C SER A 135 2.08 13.79 5.49
N LEU A 136 3.16 13.97 4.73
CA LEU A 136 4.02 12.88 4.22
C LEU A 136 5.41 12.82 4.88
N SER A 137 5.61 13.53 5.99
CA SER A 137 6.90 13.56 6.70
C SER A 137 7.09 12.32 7.58
N LEU A 138 8.19 11.60 7.36
CA LEU A 138 8.62 10.45 8.19
C LEU A 138 8.86 10.85 9.65
N GLU A 139 9.49 12.02 9.90
CA GLU A 139 9.69 12.55 11.27
C GLU A 139 8.37 12.90 11.99
N ASN A 140 7.31 13.17 11.23
CA ASN A 140 5.95 13.40 11.73
C ASN A 140 5.04 12.19 11.52
N VAL A 141 5.60 11.02 11.16
CA VAL A 141 5.10 9.69 11.55
C VAL A 141 5.35 9.59 13.06
N ASP A 142 4.76 10.53 13.77
CA ASP A 142 4.25 10.30 15.09
C ASP A 142 3.50 8.98 14.93
N TYR A 143 3.76 7.97 15.77
CA TYR A 143 3.04 6.69 15.91
C TYR A 143 1.52 6.90 16.22
N LYS A 144 0.96 8.01 15.73
CA LYS A 144 -0.27 8.71 16.00
C LYS A 144 -1.09 8.98 14.73
N LYS A 145 -0.65 8.57 13.53
CA LYS A 145 -1.44 8.74 12.29
C LYS A 145 -1.43 7.44 11.49
N SER A 146 -2.60 6.87 11.28
CA SER A 146 -2.78 5.61 10.58
C SER A 146 -2.68 5.74 9.08
N TYR A 147 -2.60 4.58 8.42
CA TYR A 147 -2.99 4.40 7.02
C TYR A 147 -4.36 5.01 6.69
N GLU A 148 -5.29 5.19 7.65
CA GLU A 148 -6.63 5.76 7.42
C GLU A 148 -6.75 7.28 7.63
N GLU A 149 -5.98 7.89 8.54
CA GLU A 149 -5.74 9.34 8.46
C GLU A 149 -4.92 9.66 7.21
N GLY A 150 -4.06 8.72 6.83
CA GLY A 150 -3.50 8.50 5.51
C GLY A 150 -4.49 7.93 4.48
N ALA A 151 -5.80 7.94 4.67
CA ALA A 151 -6.80 7.61 3.65
C ALA A 151 -7.74 8.81 3.36
N LEU A 152 -7.95 9.69 4.34
CA LEU A 152 -8.29 11.08 4.02
C LEU A 152 -7.09 11.79 3.34
N LYS A 153 -5.85 11.44 3.73
CA LYS A 153 -4.59 11.93 3.12
C LYS A 153 -3.92 10.96 2.13
N GLY A 154 -4.37 9.72 2.03
CA GLY A 154 -3.90 8.71 1.06
C GLY A 154 -4.35 9.01 -0.33
N ASN A 155 -5.46 9.74 -0.41
CA ASN A 155 -5.83 10.53 -1.56
C ASN A 155 -4.64 11.33 -2.12
N HIS A 156 -3.77 11.91 -1.29
CA HIS A 156 -2.58 12.60 -1.79
C HIS A 156 -1.46 11.64 -2.17
N LEU A 157 -1.19 10.61 -1.36
CA LEU A 157 -0.11 9.68 -1.64
C LEU A 157 -0.37 8.90 -2.95
N SER A 158 -1.56 8.33 -3.11
CA SER A 158 -1.95 7.64 -4.34
C SER A 158 -1.93 8.60 -5.54
N PHE A 159 -2.48 9.81 -5.37
CA PHE A 159 -2.44 10.83 -6.42
C PHE A 159 -1.00 11.22 -6.77
N ILE A 160 -0.11 11.37 -5.79
CA ILE A 160 1.31 11.67 -6.03
C ILE A 160 1.96 10.56 -6.81
N VAL A 161 1.86 9.31 -6.33
CA VAL A 161 2.51 8.16 -6.96
C VAL A 161 1.98 7.96 -8.38
N LEU A 162 0.67 8.06 -8.61
CA LEU A 162 0.06 8.02 -9.94
C LEU A 162 0.63 9.08 -10.90
N ASN A 163 0.90 10.29 -10.42
CA ASN A 163 1.55 11.33 -11.22
C ASN A 163 3.04 11.06 -11.44
N LEU A 164 3.74 10.43 -10.49
CA LEU A 164 5.14 10.05 -10.64
C LEU A 164 5.31 8.94 -11.68
N PHE A 165 4.35 8.04 -11.80
CA PHE A 165 4.33 6.98 -12.81
C PHE A 165 4.02 7.45 -14.24
N ASP A 166 3.75 8.74 -14.44
CA ASP A 166 3.82 9.30 -15.79
C ASP A 166 5.27 9.29 -16.34
N ASP A 167 6.28 9.08 -15.47
CA ASP A 167 7.67 8.78 -15.84
C ASP A 167 7.87 7.25 -15.91
N GLU A 168 8.21 6.75 -17.11
CA GLU A 168 8.33 5.29 -17.37
C GLU A 168 9.47 4.64 -16.57
N GLU A 169 10.58 5.35 -16.36
CA GLU A 169 11.72 4.87 -15.59
C GLU A 169 11.34 4.70 -14.11
N ALA A 170 10.65 5.69 -13.54
CA ALA A 170 10.17 5.63 -12.18
C ALA A 170 9.11 4.52 -11.97
N PHE A 171 8.23 4.31 -12.95
CA PHE A 171 7.26 3.22 -12.92
C PHE A 171 7.94 1.85 -12.98
N TYR A 172 8.87 1.64 -13.92
CA TYR A 172 9.62 0.39 -14.02
C TYR A 172 10.44 0.11 -12.76
N TYR A 173 11.11 1.13 -12.23
CA TYR A 173 11.85 1.04 -10.98
C TYR A 173 10.93 0.59 -9.84
N PHE A 174 9.76 1.21 -9.68
CA PHE A 174 8.79 0.82 -8.66
C PHE A 174 8.37 -0.64 -8.76
N CYS A 175 8.04 -1.12 -9.97
CA CYS A 175 7.58 -2.49 -10.16
C CYS A 175 8.70 -3.50 -9.85
N ASN A 176 9.89 -3.31 -10.43
CA ASN A 176 11.00 -4.23 -10.24
C ASN A 176 11.40 -4.33 -8.76
N THR A 177 11.55 -3.19 -8.11
CA THR A 177 12.00 -3.14 -6.72
C THR A 177 10.95 -3.68 -5.76
N ASN A 178 9.66 -3.42 -5.98
CA ASN A 178 8.60 -4.08 -5.19
C ASN A 178 8.57 -5.60 -5.41
N ASN A 179 8.79 -6.08 -6.63
CA ASN A 179 8.83 -7.52 -6.91
C ASN A 179 10.00 -8.21 -6.20
N GLU A 180 11.20 -7.64 -6.30
CA GLU A 180 12.39 -8.14 -5.57
C GLU A 180 12.14 -8.17 -4.07
N PHE A 181 11.59 -7.07 -3.55
CA PHE A 181 11.25 -6.95 -2.14
C PHE A 181 10.22 -7.99 -1.69
N ASN A 182 9.15 -8.21 -2.47
CA ASN A 182 8.11 -9.18 -2.14
C ASN A 182 8.68 -10.60 -2.14
N ASN A 183 9.51 -10.94 -3.13
CA ASN A 183 10.15 -12.25 -3.25
C ASN A 183 11.02 -12.55 -2.02
N ILE A 184 11.86 -11.60 -1.62
CA ILE A 184 12.74 -11.82 -0.48
C ILE A 184 12.02 -11.80 0.86
N SER A 185 11.01 -10.93 0.99
CA SER A 185 10.17 -10.86 2.19
C SER A 185 9.47 -12.19 2.43
N TYR A 186 8.87 -12.76 1.38
CA TYR A 186 8.23 -14.07 1.44
C TYR A 186 9.21 -15.18 1.84
N GLN A 187 10.43 -15.17 1.30
CA GLN A 187 11.45 -16.16 1.65
C GLN A 187 11.86 -16.07 3.13
N ILE A 188 12.09 -14.86 3.64
CA ILE A 188 12.41 -14.63 5.06
C ILE A 188 11.26 -15.09 5.94
N GLU A 189 10.02 -14.69 5.63
CA GLU A 189 8.83 -15.08 6.38
C GLU A 189 8.69 -16.61 6.45
N LYS A 190 8.89 -17.32 5.33
CA LYS A 190 8.85 -18.77 5.29
C LYS A 190 9.99 -19.42 6.08
N LEU A 191 11.19 -18.83 6.11
CA LEU A 191 12.28 -19.33 6.95
C LEU A 191 11.94 -19.19 8.44
N ILE A 192 11.45 -18.03 8.87
CA ILE A 192 11.05 -17.77 10.26
C ILE A 192 9.92 -18.72 10.66
N GLU A 193 8.88 -18.85 9.83
CA GLU A 193 7.76 -19.77 10.02
C GLU A 193 8.27 -21.21 10.16
N ASN A 194 9.14 -21.68 9.26
CA ASN A 194 9.72 -23.03 9.31
C ASN A 194 10.58 -23.28 10.54
N MET A 195 11.38 -22.30 10.98
CA MET A 195 12.17 -22.41 12.21
C MET A 195 11.27 -22.54 13.43
N ALA A 196 10.25 -21.69 13.53
CA ALA A 196 9.28 -21.74 14.61
C ALA A 196 8.55 -23.09 14.66
N TYR A 197 8.21 -23.66 13.49
CA TYR A 197 7.61 -24.99 13.40
C TYR A 197 8.54 -26.13 13.82
N LYS A 198 9.75 -26.17 13.27
CA LYS A 198 10.70 -27.29 13.49
C LYS A 198 11.32 -27.27 14.89
N ARG A 199 11.45 -26.08 15.49
CA ARG A 199 12.10 -25.86 16.79
C ARG A 199 11.14 -25.11 17.73
N PHE A 200 10.04 -25.77 18.06
CA PHE A 200 8.96 -25.20 18.89
C PHE A 200 9.46 -24.57 20.21
N ASP A 201 10.48 -25.17 20.82
CA ASP A 201 11.09 -24.67 22.04
C ASP A 201 11.76 -23.29 21.88
N LEU A 202 12.16 -22.90 20.67
CA LEU A 202 12.70 -21.56 20.40
C LEU A 202 11.61 -20.49 20.41
N ALA A 203 10.46 -20.81 19.82
CA ALA A 203 9.32 -19.90 19.76
C ALA A 203 8.74 -19.69 21.17
N SER A 204 8.52 -20.77 21.93
CA SER A 204 7.93 -20.70 23.28
C SER A 204 8.84 -20.09 24.37
N ASN A 205 10.11 -19.77 24.06
CA ASN A 205 11.11 -19.28 25.01
C ASN A 205 11.62 -17.85 24.71
N ASP A 206 10.96 -17.11 23.81
CA ASP A 206 11.37 -15.76 23.33
C ASP A 206 12.79 -15.70 22.70
N LYS A 207 13.45 -16.85 22.51
CA LYS A 207 14.84 -16.93 22.02
C LYS A 207 14.97 -16.57 20.55
N LEU A 208 13.99 -16.98 19.74
CA LEU A 208 14.01 -16.69 18.29
C LEU A 208 13.93 -15.18 18.04
N GLU A 209 13.10 -14.46 18.80
CA GLU A 209 13.01 -13.00 18.72
C GLU A 209 14.38 -12.37 19.02
N SER A 210 15.02 -12.75 20.14
CA SER A 210 16.34 -12.21 20.51
C SER A 210 17.44 -12.53 19.48
N ILE A 211 17.44 -13.73 18.89
CA ILE A 211 18.40 -14.08 17.84
C ILE A 211 18.21 -13.19 16.62
N ILE A 212 16.97 -13.02 16.16
CA ILE A 212 16.65 -12.15 15.02
C ILE A 212 17.02 -10.70 15.33
N GLU A 213 16.77 -10.21 16.54
CA GLU A 213 17.19 -8.87 16.93
C GLU A 213 18.71 -8.66 16.90
N ASN A 214 19.48 -9.68 17.29
CA ASN A 214 20.94 -9.62 17.21
C ASN A 214 21.42 -9.62 15.76
N ILE A 215 20.89 -10.51 14.91
CA ILE A 215 21.21 -10.53 13.47
C ILE A 215 20.87 -9.18 12.83
N ILE A 216 19.73 -8.59 13.23
CA ILE A 216 19.32 -7.27 12.75
C ILE A 216 20.35 -6.20 13.10
N TYR A 217 20.86 -6.22 14.34
CA TYR A 217 21.84 -5.28 14.84
C TYR A 217 23.20 -5.44 14.15
N GLU A 218 23.64 -6.68 13.94
CA GLU A 218 24.93 -6.98 13.29
C GLU A 218 24.95 -6.59 11.80
N ASN A 219 23.81 -6.66 11.12
CA ASN A 219 23.68 -6.30 9.71
C ASN A 219 23.43 -4.82 9.43
N GLN A 220 23.59 -3.94 10.43
CA GLN A 220 23.40 -2.51 10.21
C GLN A 220 24.39 -1.99 9.16
N ILE A 221 23.85 -1.45 8.07
CA ILE A 221 24.63 -0.85 7.00
C ILE A 221 24.93 0.60 7.35
N GLU A 222 26.21 0.99 7.32
CA GLU A 222 26.65 2.34 7.72
C GLU A 222 26.45 3.42 6.64
N VAL A 223 26.37 3.02 5.36
CA VAL A 223 26.32 3.96 4.23
C VAL A 223 24.95 3.91 3.56
N LYS A 224 24.21 5.03 3.58
CA LYS A 224 23.01 5.21 2.77
C LYS A 224 23.43 5.54 1.33
N GLY A 225 23.20 4.61 0.40
CA GLY A 225 23.14 4.95 -1.02
C GLY A 225 21.89 5.80 -1.30
N TYR A 226 21.93 6.68 -2.29
CA TYR A 226 20.74 7.36 -2.80
C TYR A 226 20.76 7.34 -4.32
N ASN A 227 19.60 7.13 -4.92
CA ASN A 227 19.44 7.24 -6.36
C ASN A 227 19.74 8.68 -6.81
N VAL A 228 20.31 8.91 -7.99
CA VAL A 228 20.57 10.27 -8.50
C VAL A 228 19.31 10.93 -9.08
N ASN A 229 18.32 10.12 -9.46
CA ASN A 229 17.07 10.57 -10.07
C ASN A 229 16.09 11.04 -9.01
N PRO A 230 15.70 12.34 -9.01
CA PRO A 230 14.84 12.92 -7.97
C PRO A 230 13.39 12.44 -8.02
N ILE A 231 12.90 11.96 -9.18
CA ILE A 231 11.58 11.34 -9.30
C ILE A 231 11.63 9.97 -8.62
N ILE A 232 12.67 9.18 -8.88
CA ILE A 232 12.88 7.88 -8.20
C ILE A 232 13.06 8.07 -6.69
N GLN A 233 13.87 9.04 -6.25
CA GLN A 233 14.00 9.37 -4.81
C GLN A 233 12.63 9.63 -4.15
N LEU A 234 11.72 10.32 -4.85
CA LEU A 234 10.38 10.59 -4.33
C LEU A 234 9.48 9.35 -4.35
N VAL A 235 9.59 8.50 -5.37
CA VAL A 235 8.91 7.19 -5.41
C VAL A 235 9.38 6.31 -4.25
N GLU A 236 10.69 6.25 -4.00
CA GLU A 236 11.29 5.55 -2.85
C GLU A 236 10.72 6.06 -1.53
N HIS A 237 10.68 7.38 -1.33
CA HIS A 237 10.11 7.99 -0.13
C HIS A 237 8.63 7.63 0.06
N CYS A 238 7.83 7.73 -1.00
CA CYS A 238 6.40 7.39 -0.95
C CYS A 238 6.17 5.93 -0.57
N ASN A 239 6.99 5.03 -1.11
CA ASN A 239 6.96 3.61 -0.77
C ASN A 239 7.39 3.32 0.67
N GLN A 240 8.50 3.91 1.11
CA GLN A 240 8.99 3.78 2.48
C GLN A 240 7.95 4.26 3.48
N TYR A 241 7.36 5.43 3.24
CA TYR A 241 6.29 5.96 4.06
C TYR A 241 5.12 4.96 4.17
N ASN A 242 4.66 4.43 3.04
CA ASN A 242 3.55 3.49 3.01
C ASN A 242 3.84 2.20 3.80
N ARG A 243 5.03 1.61 3.57
CA ARG A 243 5.47 0.39 4.24
C ARG A 243 5.64 0.59 5.75
N LEU A 244 6.26 1.70 6.15
CA LEU A 244 6.46 2.00 7.56
C LEU A 244 5.13 2.13 8.30
N VAL A 245 4.21 2.95 7.76
CA VAL A 245 2.87 3.12 8.35
C VAL A 245 2.14 1.79 8.42
N TYR A 246 2.21 0.99 7.36
CA TYR A 246 1.65 -0.35 7.32
C TYR A 246 2.19 -1.26 8.43
N SER A 247 3.52 -1.46 8.48
CA SER A 247 4.14 -2.38 9.42
C SER A 247 3.92 -1.96 10.87
N VAL A 248 3.91 -0.66 11.16
CA VAL A 248 3.60 -0.13 12.50
C VAL A 248 2.15 -0.43 12.89
N ASP A 249 1.18 -0.09 12.04
CA ASP A 249 -0.23 -0.32 12.35
C ASP A 249 -0.56 -1.81 12.45
N LEU A 250 0.01 -2.65 11.57
CA LEU A 250 -0.18 -4.10 11.63
C LEU A 250 0.44 -4.68 12.89
N LEU A 251 1.70 -4.36 13.22
CA LEU A 251 2.35 -4.82 14.45
C LEU A 251 1.54 -4.43 15.68
N ASN A 252 1.02 -3.21 15.73
CA ASN A 252 0.16 -2.76 16.81
C ASN A 252 -1.13 -3.59 16.94
N ASN A 253 -1.74 -4.01 15.83
CA ASN A 253 -2.89 -4.92 15.87
C ASN A 253 -2.50 -6.34 16.29
N LEU A 254 -1.33 -6.83 15.86
CA LEU A 254 -0.80 -8.14 16.24
C LEU A 254 -0.43 -8.20 17.74
N ASP A 255 0.02 -7.09 18.33
CA ASP A 255 0.35 -7.05 19.75
C ASP A 255 -0.87 -6.78 20.64
N ASN A 256 -1.74 -5.85 20.24
CA ASN A 256 -2.78 -5.32 21.13
C ASN A 256 -4.22 -5.76 20.77
N ASN A 257 -4.43 -6.37 19.60
CA ASN A 257 -5.77 -6.68 19.09
C ASN A 257 -5.90 -8.10 18.52
N PHE A 258 -4.89 -8.95 18.72
CA PHE A 258 -4.81 -10.25 18.05
C PHE A 258 -5.99 -11.17 18.39
N GLN A 259 -6.47 -11.16 19.64
CA GLN A 259 -7.59 -12.02 20.04
C GLN A 259 -8.87 -11.62 19.29
N GLU A 260 -9.11 -10.32 19.10
CA GLU A 260 -10.26 -9.85 18.33
C GLU A 260 -10.13 -10.13 16.83
N LEU A 261 -8.91 -10.25 16.29
CA LEU A 261 -8.69 -10.45 14.86
C LEU A 261 -8.60 -11.92 14.45
N PHE A 262 -7.83 -12.71 15.21
CA PHE A 262 -7.41 -14.06 14.81
C PHE A 262 -8.05 -15.18 15.62
N TYR A 263 -8.94 -14.86 16.56
CA TYR A 263 -9.81 -15.88 17.11
C TYR A 263 -10.71 -16.43 16.00
N THR A 264 -10.76 -17.75 15.86
CA THR A 264 -11.70 -18.42 14.97
C THR A 264 -12.39 -19.51 15.77
N GLU A 265 -13.72 -19.53 15.74
CA GLU A 265 -14.49 -20.65 16.32
C GLU A 265 -14.14 -21.94 15.58
N GLU A 266 -14.10 -23.08 16.29
CA GLU A 266 -13.95 -24.38 15.64
C GLU A 266 -15.08 -24.60 14.60
N PHE A 267 -14.72 -25.16 13.45
CA PHE A 267 -15.67 -25.43 12.39
C PHE A 267 -16.48 -26.69 12.72
N GLU A 268 -17.77 -26.54 12.99
CA GLU A 268 -18.71 -27.67 13.09
C GLU A 268 -18.99 -28.28 11.71
N ILE A 269 -19.05 -27.44 10.68
CA ILE A 269 -19.21 -27.83 9.28
C ILE A 269 -17.92 -27.51 8.54
N LEU A 270 -17.24 -28.55 8.06
CA LEU A 270 -16.02 -28.45 7.26
C LEU A 270 -16.36 -28.23 5.78
N PRO A 271 -15.49 -27.53 5.02
CA PRO A 271 -15.69 -27.39 3.59
C PRO A 271 -15.43 -28.75 2.90
N PRO A 272 -16.09 -29.04 1.77
CA PRO A 272 -15.79 -30.21 0.96
C PRO A 272 -14.31 -30.30 0.58
N ASP A 273 -13.68 -31.47 0.78
CA ASP A 273 -12.26 -31.67 0.50
C ASP A 273 -11.87 -31.38 -0.94
N ILE A 274 -12.78 -31.58 -1.90
CA ILE A 274 -12.55 -31.29 -3.31
C ILE A 274 -12.19 -29.82 -3.57
N TRP A 275 -12.69 -28.90 -2.73
CA TRP A 275 -12.40 -27.46 -2.88
C TRP A 275 -10.94 -27.10 -2.61
N LYS A 276 -10.18 -27.97 -1.93
CA LYS A 276 -8.76 -27.75 -1.63
C LYS A 276 -7.88 -27.85 -2.89
N ASN A 277 -8.32 -28.59 -3.90
CA ASN A 277 -7.47 -29.02 -5.03
C ASN A 277 -8.07 -28.71 -6.41
N MET A 278 -9.10 -27.86 -6.50
CA MET A 278 -9.76 -27.53 -7.77
C MET A 278 -9.87 -26.03 -7.98
N HIS A 279 -9.94 -25.62 -9.25
CA HIS A 279 -10.28 -24.26 -9.66
C HIS A 279 -11.63 -24.29 -10.35
N ILE A 280 -12.35 -23.18 -10.27
CA ILE A 280 -13.54 -22.93 -11.09
C ILE A 280 -13.28 -21.71 -11.96
N SER A 281 -13.90 -21.67 -13.14
CA SER A 281 -13.94 -20.45 -13.95
C SER A 281 -14.70 -19.37 -13.20
N LEU A 282 -14.32 -18.09 -13.36
CA LEU A 282 -15.13 -16.99 -12.86
C LEU A 282 -16.55 -16.95 -13.47
N GLU A 283 -16.75 -17.58 -14.63
CA GLU A 283 -18.07 -17.77 -15.25
C GLU A 283 -18.98 -18.65 -14.36
N ASP A 284 -18.40 -19.64 -13.68
CA ASP A 284 -19.10 -20.60 -12.82
C ASP A 284 -19.27 -20.09 -11.37
N LEU A 285 -18.69 -18.93 -11.03
CA LEU A 285 -18.72 -18.39 -9.67
C LEU A 285 -20.15 -18.19 -9.16
N ASN A 286 -21.10 -17.79 -10.00
CA ASN A 286 -22.48 -17.61 -9.59
C ASN A 286 -23.16 -18.93 -9.19
N GLU A 287 -22.83 -20.03 -9.89
CA GLU A 287 -23.34 -21.36 -9.55
C GLU A 287 -22.77 -21.80 -8.21
N PHE A 288 -21.46 -21.62 -8.02
CA PHE A 288 -20.81 -21.92 -6.75
C PHE A 288 -21.40 -21.11 -5.57
N LEU A 289 -21.62 -19.80 -5.76
CA LEU A 289 -22.24 -18.92 -4.78
C LEU A 289 -23.68 -19.31 -4.40
N MET A 290 -24.34 -20.13 -5.23
CA MET A 290 -25.69 -20.65 -5.01
C MET A 290 -25.72 -22.07 -4.43
N SER A 291 -24.55 -22.68 -4.21
CA SER A 291 -24.44 -24.04 -3.67
C SER A 291 -24.83 -24.12 -2.20
N ASP A 292 -25.46 -25.23 -1.83
CA ASP A 292 -25.87 -25.48 -0.44
C ASP A 292 -24.66 -25.71 0.47
N ASP A 293 -23.63 -26.40 -0.03
CA ASP A 293 -22.40 -26.66 0.71
C ASP A 293 -21.69 -25.36 1.12
N LEU A 294 -21.62 -24.37 0.21
CA LEU A 294 -21.06 -23.05 0.53
C LEU A 294 -21.90 -22.34 1.59
N PHE A 295 -23.22 -22.37 1.45
CA PHE A 295 -24.10 -21.73 2.43
C PHE A 295 -23.95 -22.37 3.81
N TYR A 296 -23.98 -23.70 3.89
CA TYR A 296 -23.80 -24.43 5.15
C TYR A 296 -22.45 -24.14 5.78
N PHE A 297 -21.36 -24.17 5.01
CA PHE A 297 -20.03 -23.83 5.51
C PHE A 297 -19.95 -22.37 6.01
N CYS A 298 -20.38 -21.40 5.22
CA CYS A 298 -20.28 -19.99 5.61
C CYS A 298 -21.17 -19.68 6.84
N LYS A 299 -22.35 -20.28 6.96
CA LYS A 299 -23.31 -19.99 8.04
C LYS A 299 -23.21 -20.91 9.25
N GLN A 300 -22.55 -22.07 9.12
CA GLN A 300 -22.45 -23.11 10.15
C GLN A 300 -23.83 -23.54 10.64
N THR A 301 -24.71 -23.83 9.69
CA THR A 301 -26.08 -24.28 9.95
C THR A 301 -26.44 -25.40 8.99
N ILE A 302 -27.15 -26.42 9.47
CA ILE A 302 -27.69 -27.51 8.63
C ILE A 302 -29.22 -27.40 8.60
N GLY A 303 -29.82 -27.66 7.44
CA GLY A 303 -31.28 -27.71 7.29
C GLY A 303 -31.75 -27.19 5.95
N LYS A 304 -33.07 -27.18 5.72
CA LYS A 304 -33.64 -26.70 4.46
C LYS A 304 -33.34 -25.20 4.29
N ILE A 305 -32.59 -24.84 3.26
CA ILE A 305 -32.32 -23.45 2.90
C ILE A 305 -33.53 -22.89 2.15
N GLU A 306 -34.13 -21.82 2.69
CA GLU A 306 -35.20 -21.13 1.99
C GLU A 306 -34.65 -20.31 0.82
N SER A 307 -35.41 -20.22 -0.28
CA SER A 307 -35.02 -19.41 -1.45
C SER A 307 -34.67 -17.95 -1.07
N LYS A 308 -35.39 -17.38 -0.09
CA LYS A 308 -35.12 -16.04 0.44
C LYS A 308 -33.76 -15.94 1.14
N GLN A 309 -33.37 -16.96 1.91
CA GLN A 309 -32.07 -17.00 2.58
C GLN A 309 -30.93 -17.05 1.55
N ARG A 310 -31.08 -17.85 0.50
CA ARG A 310 -30.10 -17.94 -0.59
C ARG A 310 -29.97 -16.61 -1.35
N HIS A 311 -31.09 -15.97 -1.69
CA HIS A 311 -31.08 -14.64 -2.31
C HIS A 311 -30.44 -13.58 -1.41
N ASN A 312 -30.70 -13.61 -0.10
CA ASN A 312 -30.09 -12.68 0.85
C ASN A 312 -28.57 -12.89 0.96
N PHE A 313 -28.11 -14.14 0.92
CA PHE A 313 -26.69 -14.47 0.92
C PHE A 313 -26.00 -13.95 -0.35
N LEU A 314 -26.56 -14.23 -1.52
CA LEU A 314 -26.02 -13.77 -2.81
C LEU A 314 -25.94 -12.25 -2.92
N ASN A 315 -26.91 -11.54 -2.33
CA ASN A 315 -26.96 -10.07 -2.32
C ASN A 315 -26.26 -9.42 -1.12
N SER A 316 -25.58 -10.22 -0.28
CA SER A 316 -24.92 -9.73 0.92
C SER A 316 -23.72 -8.82 0.61
N ASN A 317 -23.33 -8.00 1.58
CA ASN A 317 -22.14 -7.17 1.46
C ASN A 317 -20.86 -8.00 1.31
N ALA A 318 -20.81 -9.22 1.87
CA ALA A 318 -19.67 -10.13 1.71
C ALA A 318 -19.47 -10.52 0.25
N VAL A 319 -20.55 -10.90 -0.45
CA VAL A 319 -20.49 -11.27 -1.87
C VAL A 319 -20.17 -10.06 -2.76
N LYS A 320 -20.73 -8.88 -2.45
CA LYS A 320 -20.37 -7.63 -3.14
C LYS A 320 -18.89 -7.30 -2.95
N PHE A 321 -18.37 -7.46 -1.74
CA PHE A 321 -16.98 -7.24 -1.40
C PHE A 321 -16.06 -8.21 -2.16
N LEU A 322 -16.40 -9.51 -2.21
CA LEU A 322 -15.68 -10.50 -3.00
C LEU A 322 -15.62 -10.12 -4.49
N ARG A 323 -16.76 -9.76 -5.10
CA ARG A 323 -16.80 -9.40 -6.53
C ARG A 323 -15.93 -8.19 -6.85
N ASN A 324 -15.92 -7.21 -5.96
CA ASN A 324 -15.08 -6.03 -6.10
C ASN A 324 -13.58 -6.39 -5.96
N ALA A 325 -13.22 -7.31 -5.05
CA ALA A 325 -11.84 -7.80 -4.92
C ALA A 325 -11.40 -8.58 -6.18
N ILE A 326 -12.31 -9.36 -6.76
CA ILE A 326 -12.06 -10.05 -8.04
C ILE A 326 -11.84 -9.05 -9.18
N GLU A 327 -12.63 -7.98 -9.29
CA GLU A 327 -12.39 -6.97 -10.32
C GLU A 327 -11.09 -6.20 -10.12
N TYR A 328 -10.70 -5.96 -8.86
CA TYR A 328 -9.38 -5.39 -8.57
C TYR A 328 -8.27 -6.28 -9.13
N ASP A 329 -8.30 -7.59 -8.85
CA ASP A 329 -7.26 -8.50 -9.34
C ASP A 329 -7.24 -8.61 -10.85
N LYS A 330 -8.39 -8.60 -11.52
CA LYS A 330 -8.44 -8.57 -13.00
C LYS A 330 -7.75 -7.33 -13.54
N GLN A 331 -8.06 -6.16 -12.97
CA GLN A 331 -7.42 -4.91 -13.38
C GLN A 331 -5.93 -4.96 -13.15
N TRP A 332 -5.47 -5.50 -12.02
CA TRP A 332 -4.05 -5.72 -11.75
C TRP A 332 -3.42 -6.63 -12.81
N ILE A 333 -3.94 -7.84 -12.99
CA ILE A 333 -3.48 -8.81 -13.97
C ILE A 333 -3.41 -8.20 -15.38
N ASP A 334 -4.48 -7.56 -15.83
CA ASP A 334 -4.55 -6.97 -17.18
C ASP A 334 -3.64 -5.74 -17.35
N THR A 335 -3.45 -4.95 -16.28
CA THR A 335 -2.62 -3.74 -16.34
C THR A 335 -1.13 -4.07 -16.32
N PHE A 336 -0.74 -5.09 -15.56
CA PHE A 336 0.66 -5.45 -15.32
C PHE A 336 1.11 -6.71 -16.09
N ASP A 337 0.23 -7.31 -16.89
CA ASP A 337 0.49 -8.56 -17.64
C ASP A 337 0.95 -9.72 -16.75
N GLU A 338 0.37 -9.80 -15.55
CA GLU A 338 0.64 -10.83 -14.56
C GLU A 338 -0.26 -12.06 -14.77
N ASN A 339 0.15 -13.23 -14.27
CA ASN A 339 -0.70 -14.44 -14.34
C ASN A 339 -1.49 -14.72 -13.06
N GLU A 340 -1.19 -14.02 -11.96
CA GLU A 340 -1.79 -14.25 -10.65
C GLU A 340 -2.11 -12.92 -9.97
N GLY A 341 -3.28 -12.86 -9.34
CA GLY A 341 -3.70 -11.81 -8.42
C GLY A 341 -3.83 -12.39 -7.00
N LEU A 342 -4.34 -11.61 -6.05
CA LEU A 342 -4.43 -12.10 -4.67
C LEU A 342 -5.43 -13.26 -4.51
N TYR A 343 -6.53 -13.21 -5.24
CA TYR A 343 -7.67 -14.11 -5.13
C TYR A 343 -7.89 -14.97 -6.38
N ILE A 344 -7.52 -14.46 -7.56
CA ILE A 344 -7.75 -15.13 -8.85
C ILE A 344 -6.45 -15.37 -9.61
N GLU A 345 -6.49 -16.33 -10.52
CA GLU A 345 -5.38 -16.70 -11.40
C GLU A 345 -5.86 -16.73 -12.86
N LYS A 346 -4.98 -16.36 -13.80
CA LYS A 346 -5.23 -16.42 -15.24
C LYS A 346 -4.56 -17.68 -15.81
N ILE A 347 -5.40 -18.66 -16.16
CA ILE A 347 -4.97 -19.97 -16.70
C ILE A 347 -5.64 -20.14 -18.06
N ASP A 348 -4.85 -20.41 -19.11
CA ASP A 348 -5.33 -20.57 -20.50
C ASP A 348 -6.25 -19.42 -20.95
N ASP A 349 -5.82 -18.18 -20.71
CA ASP A 349 -6.58 -16.93 -20.96
C ASP A 349 -7.92 -16.80 -20.25
N LYS A 350 -8.18 -17.64 -19.23
CA LYS A 350 -9.38 -17.59 -18.41
C LYS A 350 -9.05 -17.25 -16.97
N TYR A 351 -9.85 -16.36 -16.40
CA TYR A 351 -9.80 -16.09 -14.97
C TYR A 351 -10.46 -17.22 -14.19
N THR A 352 -9.73 -17.72 -13.20
CA THR A 352 -10.13 -18.84 -12.36
C THR A 352 -9.94 -18.50 -10.88
N ILE A 353 -10.64 -19.22 -10.00
CA ILE A 353 -10.57 -19.04 -8.55
C ILE A 353 -10.73 -20.38 -7.83
N TYR A 354 -10.06 -20.55 -6.69
CA TYR A 354 -10.26 -21.69 -5.82
C TYR A 354 -11.57 -21.55 -5.03
N PRO A 355 -12.49 -22.54 -5.07
CA PRO A 355 -13.71 -22.53 -4.27
C PRO A 355 -13.46 -22.35 -2.78
N LEU A 356 -12.38 -22.94 -2.25
CA LEU A 356 -12.02 -22.79 -0.83
C LEU A 356 -11.64 -21.35 -0.47
N LYS A 357 -10.85 -20.66 -1.31
CA LYS A 357 -10.52 -19.23 -1.13
C LYS A 357 -11.81 -18.40 -1.04
N VAL A 358 -12.79 -18.65 -1.91
CA VAL A 358 -14.11 -17.97 -1.89
C VAL A 358 -14.87 -18.26 -0.60
N ALA A 359 -14.95 -19.52 -0.19
CA ALA A 359 -15.69 -19.94 0.99
C ALA A 359 -15.16 -19.29 2.27
N ILE A 360 -13.83 -19.27 2.43
CA ILE A 360 -13.16 -18.61 3.55
C ILE A 360 -13.37 -17.10 3.51
N PHE A 361 -13.18 -16.47 2.35
CA PHE A 361 -13.39 -15.03 2.21
C PHE A 361 -14.78 -14.61 2.70
N LEU A 362 -15.84 -15.29 2.24
CA LEU A 362 -17.21 -14.96 2.59
C LEU A 362 -17.50 -15.20 4.08
N ARG A 363 -16.96 -16.28 4.64
CA ARG A 363 -17.09 -16.61 6.06
C ARG A 363 -16.37 -15.58 6.92
N THR A 364 -15.09 -15.33 6.67
CA THR A 364 -14.26 -14.35 7.39
C THR A 364 -14.94 -13.00 7.41
N TYR A 365 -15.51 -12.57 6.28
CA TYR A 365 -16.23 -11.31 6.23
C TYR A 365 -17.43 -11.30 7.18
N ASP A 366 -18.27 -12.32 7.13
CA ASP A 366 -19.46 -12.38 8.00
C ASP A 366 -19.08 -12.45 9.48
N GLU A 367 -18.04 -13.22 9.80
CA GLU A 367 -17.54 -13.39 11.16
C GLU A 367 -16.97 -12.09 11.73
N LEU A 368 -16.01 -11.46 11.04
CA LEU A 368 -15.37 -10.24 11.53
C LEU A 368 -16.34 -9.05 11.52
N THR A 369 -17.17 -8.91 10.48
CA THR A 369 -17.96 -7.67 10.28
C THR A 369 -19.35 -7.71 10.88
N ASN A 370 -20.05 -8.85 10.82
CA ASN A 370 -21.46 -8.94 11.20
C ASN A 370 -21.63 -9.59 12.57
N LYS A 371 -20.95 -10.72 12.83
CA LYS A 371 -21.05 -11.45 14.09
C LYS A 371 -20.27 -10.75 15.20
N ARG A 372 -18.96 -10.58 15.00
CA ARG A 372 -18.03 -10.09 16.03
C ARG A 372 -17.89 -8.57 16.03
N LYS A 373 -18.13 -7.92 14.88
CA LYS A 373 -18.02 -6.46 14.71
C LYS A 373 -16.65 -5.96 15.17
N VAL A 374 -15.61 -6.66 14.71
CA VAL A 374 -14.22 -6.41 15.07
C VAL A 374 -13.85 -4.98 14.74
N LYS A 375 -13.06 -4.38 15.63
CA LYS A 375 -12.45 -3.08 15.38
C LYS A 375 -10.98 -3.28 15.09
N ILE A 376 -10.42 -2.48 14.19
CA ILE A 376 -8.97 -2.43 14.00
C ILE A 376 -8.41 -1.20 14.70
N LEU A 377 -7.20 -1.35 15.24
CA LEU A 377 -6.41 -0.24 15.73
C LEU A 377 -5.74 0.44 14.54
N SER A 378 -5.86 1.74 14.44
CA SER A 378 -5.12 2.50 13.45
C SER A 378 -4.69 3.82 14.07
N GLY A 379 -3.39 4.15 13.98
CA GLY A 379 -2.86 5.44 14.42
C GLY A 379 -3.02 5.65 15.92
N ASN A 380 -3.30 6.89 16.36
CA ASN A 380 -3.28 7.24 17.79
C ASN A 380 -4.50 6.76 18.59
N LYS A 381 -4.74 5.45 18.62
CA LYS A 381 -5.72 4.77 19.48
C LYS A 381 -7.19 4.97 19.09
N LYS A 382 -7.49 5.28 17.82
CA LYS A 382 -8.87 5.25 17.32
C LYS A 382 -9.17 3.84 16.82
N SER A 383 -9.97 3.09 17.60
CA SER A 383 -10.53 1.83 17.14
C SER A 383 -11.73 2.12 16.24
N GLN A 384 -11.71 1.56 15.02
CA GLN A 384 -12.77 1.73 14.03
C GLN A 384 -13.30 0.36 13.60
N LEU A 385 -14.59 0.27 13.33
CA LEU A 385 -15.21 -0.99 12.90
C LEU A 385 -14.61 -1.42 11.56
N LEU A 386 -14.07 -2.63 11.48
CA LEU A 386 -13.50 -3.15 10.24
C LEU A 386 -14.50 -3.05 9.07
N LYS A 387 -15.78 -3.33 9.35
CA LYS A 387 -16.88 -3.21 8.38
C LYS A 387 -16.97 -1.85 7.69
N SER A 388 -16.74 -0.74 8.41
CA SER A 388 -16.81 0.61 7.82
C SER A 388 -15.59 0.95 6.97
N LEU A 389 -14.52 0.18 7.13
CA LEU A 389 -13.20 0.45 6.57
C LEU A 389 -12.86 -0.49 5.40
N LEU A 390 -13.53 -1.64 5.32
CA LEU A 390 -13.53 -2.51 4.14
C LEU A 390 -14.30 -1.85 2.99
N THR A 391 -13.74 -0.77 2.46
CA THR A 391 -14.13 -0.13 1.21
C THR A 391 -13.22 -0.64 0.12
N ASN A 392 -13.78 -1.26 -0.93
CA ASN A 392 -12.98 -1.62 -2.09
C ASN A 392 -12.77 -0.40 -2.98
N ASN A 393 -11.51 -0.04 -3.18
CA ASN A 393 -11.07 0.84 -4.25
C ASN A 393 -10.85 0.00 -5.51
N ASN A 394 -11.22 0.56 -6.66
CA ASN A 394 -10.88 0.02 -7.97
C ASN A 394 -9.52 0.57 -8.46
N ASP A 395 -8.63 0.93 -7.54
CA ASP A 395 -7.34 1.55 -7.85
C ASP A 395 -6.25 0.52 -7.55
N PRO A 396 -5.40 0.11 -8.52
CA PRO A 396 -4.40 -0.98 -8.36
C PRO A 396 -3.30 -0.72 -7.30
N PHE A 397 -3.42 0.34 -6.52
CA PHE A 397 -2.45 0.74 -5.50
C PHE A 397 -2.69 0.00 -4.17
N PRO A 398 -1.63 -0.14 -3.34
CA PRO A 398 -1.56 -1.20 -2.33
C PRO A 398 -2.77 -1.23 -1.40
N GLN A 399 -3.17 -2.47 -1.09
CA GLN A 399 -4.34 -2.78 -0.29
C GLN A 399 -4.33 -2.00 1.02
N SER A 400 -5.50 -1.46 1.37
CA SER A 400 -5.65 -0.76 2.63
C SER A 400 -5.33 -1.65 3.82
N LEU A 401 -4.80 -1.08 4.91
CA LEU A 401 -4.59 -1.83 6.16
C LEU A 401 -5.80 -2.71 6.54
N PRO A 402 -7.08 -2.24 6.48
CA PRO A 402 -8.27 -3.08 6.64
C PRO A 402 -8.30 -4.30 5.72
N MET A 403 -8.02 -4.11 4.44
CA MET A 403 -8.02 -5.16 3.44
C MET A 403 -6.89 -6.15 3.70
N GLN A 404 -5.69 -5.69 4.05
CA GLN A 404 -4.57 -6.55 4.36
C GLN A 404 -4.79 -7.37 5.64
N ILE A 405 -5.31 -6.75 6.71
CA ILE A 405 -5.72 -7.47 7.93
C ILE A 405 -6.77 -8.53 7.57
N PHE A 406 -7.76 -8.17 6.76
CA PHE A 406 -8.79 -9.10 6.30
C PHE A 406 -8.19 -10.27 5.50
N SER A 407 -7.27 -9.99 4.57
CA SER A 407 -6.53 -10.99 3.78
C SER A 407 -5.72 -11.91 4.67
N LEU A 408 -5.01 -11.37 5.66
CA LEU A 408 -4.22 -12.14 6.62
C LEU A 408 -5.10 -13.08 7.46
N VAL A 409 -6.26 -12.61 7.93
CA VAL A 409 -7.22 -13.49 8.63
C VAL A 409 -7.79 -14.55 7.68
N CYS A 410 -8.04 -14.22 6.41
CA CYS A 410 -8.46 -15.22 5.41
C CYS A 410 -7.37 -16.27 5.17
N HIS A 411 -6.12 -15.86 5.03
CA HIS A 411 -4.99 -16.77 4.87
C HIS A 411 -4.84 -17.68 6.10
N PHE A 412 -4.95 -17.08 7.28
CA PHE A 412 -4.93 -17.80 8.54
C PHE A 412 -6.06 -18.85 8.61
N GLN A 413 -7.30 -18.49 8.26
CA GLN A 413 -8.41 -19.45 8.18
C GLN A 413 -8.21 -20.54 7.11
N TYR A 414 -7.60 -20.20 5.98
CA TYR A 414 -7.24 -21.15 4.92
C TYR A 414 -6.26 -22.20 5.41
N ASP A 415 -5.21 -21.75 6.07
CA ASP A 415 -4.20 -22.64 6.62
C ASP A 415 -4.76 -23.53 7.74
N ASN A 416 -5.66 -23.02 8.59
CA ASN A 416 -6.33 -23.86 9.60
C ASN A 416 -7.13 -25.02 9.00
N ILE A 417 -7.67 -24.84 7.80
CA ILE A 417 -8.47 -25.87 7.12
C ILE A 417 -7.58 -26.86 6.36
N THR A 418 -6.40 -26.43 5.93
CA THR A 418 -5.55 -27.18 5.01
C THR A 418 -4.31 -27.79 5.67
N LYS A 419 -3.79 -27.19 6.74
CA LYS A 419 -2.64 -27.71 7.50
C LYS A 419 -3.12 -28.59 8.64
N GLU A 420 -2.61 -29.82 8.73
CA GLU A 420 -2.91 -30.80 9.79
C GLU A 420 -2.16 -30.48 11.10
N ILE A 421 -2.16 -29.22 11.54
CA ILE A 421 -1.43 -28.75 12.72
C ILE A 421 -2.44 -28.30 13.79
N PRO A 422 -2.21 -28.59 15.09
CA PRO A 422 -3.09 -28.12 16.15
C PRO A 422 -3.27 -26.59 16.09
N PHE A 423 -4.52 -26.16 16.06
CA PHE A 423 -4.93 -24.78 15.83
C PHE A 423 -4.10 -23.76 16.64
N GLY A 424 -4.14 -23.82 17.97
CA GLY A 424 -3.45 -22.83 18.82
C GLY A 424 -1.93 -22.76 18.63
N PHE A 425 -1.30 -23.80 18.10
CA PHE A 425 0.12 -23.83 17.79
C PHE A 425 0.42 -23.11 16.47
N TYR A 426 -0.39 -23.35 15.43
CA TYR A 426 -0.27 -22.68 14.13
C TYR A 426 -0.46 -21.15 14.24
N ASN A 427 -1.44 -20.70 15.05
CA ASN A 427 -1.61 -19.27 15.33
C ASN A 427 -0.34 -18.66 15.92
N TYR A 428 0.25 -19.34 16.89
CA TYR A 428 1.39 -18.81 17.61
C TYR A 428 2.61 -18.62 16.70
N THR A 429 2.91 -19.62 15.87
CA THR A 429 4.06 -19.60 14.95
C THR A 429 3.88 -18.63 13.77
N THR A 430 2.71 -18.61 13.13
CA THR A 430 2.46 -17.71 12.00
C THR A 430 2.38 -16.26 12.45
N LEU A 431 1.71 -15.97 13.58
CA LEU A 431 1.66 -14.60 14.12
C LEU A 431 3.04 -14.14 14.61
N LEU A 432 3.85 -15.03 15.18
CA LEU A 432 5.22 -14.72 15.54
C LEU A 432 6.05 -14.32 14.31
N SER A 433 5.92 -15.07 13.20
CA SER A 433 6.60 -14.75 11.95
C SER A 433 6.21 -13.35 11.43
N GLU A 434 4.91 -13.06 11.36
CA GLU A 434 4.41 -11.77 10.88
C GLU A 434 4.86 -10.61 11.80
N ARG A 435 4.84 -10.80 13.12
CA ARG A 435 5.32 -9.81 14.11
C ARG A 435 6.80 -9.50 13.93
N LEU A 436 7.62 -10.55 13.76
CA LEU A 436 9.06 -10.41 13.54
C LEU A 436 9.36 -9.73 12.21
N PHE A 437 8.66 -10.12 11.15
CA PHE A 437 8.77 -9.48 9.85
C PHE A 437 8.41 -7.99 9.91
N CYS A 438 7.30 -7.63 10.55
CA CYS A 438 6.93 -6.22 10.76
C CYS A 438 8.03 -5.46 11.53
N THR A 439 8.62 -6.09 12.55
CA THR A 439 9.69 -5.48 13.35
C THR A 439 10.95 -5.22 12.52
N ILE A 440 11.37 -6.19 11.69
CA ILE A 440 12.46 -6.03 10.73
C ILE A 440 12.15 -4.85 9.82
N MET A 441 10.96 -4.83 9.23
CA MET A 441 10.56 -3.81 8.26
C MET A 441 10.51 -2.40 8.82
N ILE A 442 10.05 -2.23 10.05
CA ILE A 442 10.07 -0.93 10.74
C ILE A 442 11.52 -0.45 10.88
N LYS A 443 12.39 -1.29 11.47
CA LYS A 443 13.79 -0.93 11.73
C LYS A 443 14.54 -0.60 10.43
N THR A 444 14.32 -1.38 9.35
CA THR A 444 15.00 -1.16 8.08
C THR A 444 14.46 0.05 7.33
N THR A 445 13.14 0.28 7.34
CA THR A 445 12.50 1.35 6.57
C THR A 445 12.70 2.73 7.22
N GLU A 446 12.82 2.80 8.55
CA GLU A 446 13.25 4.03 9.23
C GLU A 446 14.69 4.43 8.88
N THR A 447 15.53 3.44 8.52
CA THR A 447 16.97 3.62 8.40
C THR A 447 17.44 3.70 6.95
N TYR A 448 16.92 2.87 6.05
CA TYR A 448 17.49 2.63 4.73
C TYR A 448 16.56 3.07 3.62
N ASN A 449 17.16 3.54 2.52
CA ASN A 449 16.41 3.70 1.29
C ASN A 449 16.12 2.33 0.64
N PHE A 450 15.43 2.31 -0.49
CA PHE A 450 14.82 1.08 -0.98
C PHE A 450 15.84 0.00 -1.38
N ASP A 451 16.84 0.36 -2.19
CA ASP A 451 17.89 -0.57 -2.63
C ASP A 451 18.69 -1.12 -1.44
N MET A 452 18.96 -0.26 -0.45
CA MET A 452 19.67 -0.66 0.77
C MET A 452 18.82 -1.56 1.66
N ASN A 453 17.50 -1.39 1.65
CA ASN A 453 16.57 -2.27 2.34
C ASN A 453 16.58 -3.67 1.69
N ILE A 454 16.51 -3.76 0.35
CA ILE A 454 16.66 -5.04 -0.36
C ILE A 454 18.01 -5.70 -0.02
N LYS A 455 19.11 -4.94 -0.09
CA LYS A 455 20.44 -5.48 0.24
C LYS A 455 20.50 -6.01 1.66
N TYR A 456 19.98 -5.25 2.62
CA TYR A 456 19.89 -5.66 4.01
C TYR A 456 19.08 -6.95 4.18
N LEU A 457 17.91 -7.04 3.54
CA LEU A 457 17.07 -8.22 3.62
C LEU A 457 17.75 -9.45 3.00
N ASN A 458 18.56 -9.29 1.95
CA ASN A 458 19.38 -10.39 1.41
C ASN A 458 20.39 -10.89 2.43
N THR A 459 21.12 -9.99 3.08
CA THR A 459 22.07 -10.41 4.12
C THR A 459 21.37 -11.08 5.30
N LEU A 460 20.22 -10.54 5.73
CA LEU A 460 19.40 -11.17 6.76
C LEU A 460 18.91 -12.56 6.33
N TYR A 461 18.48 -12.72 5.08
CA TYR A 461 18.05 -14.01 4.54
C TYR A 461 19.18 -15.05 4.59
N ASP A 462 20.39 -14.67 4.16
CA ASP A 462 21.56 -15.55 4.17
C ASP A 462 21.91 -15.99 5.60
N ASP A 463 21.93 -15.07 6.56
CA ASP A 463 22.20 -15.38 7.97
C ASP A 463 21.13 -16.29 8.59
N LEU A 464 19.86 -16.11 8.20
CA LEU A 464 18.77 -16.99 8.63
C LEU A 464 18.91 -18.39 8.02
N CYS A 465 19.42 -18.50 6.78
CA CYS A 465 19.72 -19.81 6.17
C CYS A 465 20.84 -20.53 6.94
N ASP A 466 21.92 -19.84 7.25
CA ASP A 466 23.04 -20.38 8.05
C ASP A 466 22.56 -20.82 9.44
N LEU A 467 21.69 -20.02 10.08
CA LEU A 467 21.06 -20.39 11.34
C LEU A 467 20.24 -21.68 11.22
N VAL A 468 19.45 -21.83 10.15
CA VAL A 468 18.66 -23.06 9.90
C VAL A 468 19.57 -24.27 9.77
N GLU A 469 20.75 -24.15 9.17
CA GLU A 469 21.71 -25.26 9.06
C GLU A 469 22.28 -25.67 10.41
N VAL A 470 22.68 -24.70 11.25
CA VAL A 470 23.19 -24.96 12.60
C VAL A 470 22.10 -25.52 13.52
N LEU A 471 20.85 -25.15 13.28
CA LEU A 471 19.68 -25.66 13.99
C LEU A 471 19.17 -27.00 13.46
N LYS A 472 19.76 -27.65 12.45
CA LYS A 472 19.44 -29.06 12.11
C LYS A 472 20.13 -30.00 13.09
#